data_AF-A0A1Y4RFK6-F1
#
_entry.id   AF-A0A1Y4RFK6-F1
#
_cell.length_a   1.000
_cell.length_b   1.000
_cell.length_c   1.000
_cell.angle_alpha   90.00
_cell.angle_beta   90.00
_cell.angle_gamma   90.00
#
_symmetry.space_group_name_H-M   'P 1'
#
loop_
_entity.id
_entity.type
_entity.pdbx_description
1 polymer ?
#
loop_
_entity_poly.entity_id
_entity_poly.type
_entity_poly.pdbx_seq_one_letter_code
_entity_poly.pdbx_strand_id
1 'polypeptide(L)'
;MEFHFNAELATEYGVDGAIFLHAMAFWVAKNQANGRHFHEGRTWTYNTLEALTKLFPFWSKRQIERITGRLREQGALLSGNFSEDKTDRTLWYALSDAVLETYGLRAPPISPNGEMHFTEPGQPFPHSVKCNKETVTDQLYSPLP
;
A
#
# COMPACT_ATOMS: atom_id res chain seq x y z
N MET A 1 2.47 18.64 -5.35
CA MET A 1 2.02 17.33 -4.86
C MET A 1 0.54 17.25 -5.16
N GLU A 2 0.11 16.14 -5.77
CA GLU A 2 -1.28 15.91 -6.14
C GLU A 2 -1.89 14.88 -5.20
N PHE A 3 -3.19 14.98 -4.96
CA PHE A 3 -3.93 14.09 -4.08
C PHE A 3 -5.13 13.55 -4.84
N HIS A 4 -5.35 12.25 -4.71
CA HIS A 4 -6.45 11.53 -5.34
C HIS A 4 -7.35 10.92 -4.25
N PHE A 5 -8.59 10.65 -4.61
CA PHE A 5 -9.54 9.97 -3.75
C PHE A 5 -10.53 9.15 -4.59
N ASN A 6 -11.14 8.14 -3.98
CA ASN A 6 -12.20 7.36 -4.58
C ASN A 6 -13.57 8.03 -4.31
N ALA A 7 -14.43 8.13 -5.35
CA ALA A 7 -15.70 8.83 -5.27
C ALA A 7 -16.74 8.13 -4.37
N GLU A 8 -16.72 6.79 -4.31
CA GLU A 8 -17.59 6.00 -3.43
C GLU A 8 -17.23 6.27 -1.97
N LEU A 9 -15.92 6.22 -1.64
CA LEU A 9 -15.44 6.57 -0.30
C LEU A 9 -15.73 8.02 0.07
N ALA A 10 -15.69 8.96 -0.89
CA ALA A 10 -16.03 10.36 -0.64
C ALA A 10 -17.51 10.56 -0.35
N THR A 11 -18.37 9.73 -0.96
CA THR A 11 -19.81 9.73 -0.70
C THR A 11 -20.11 9.19 0.70
N GLU A 12 -19.40 8.15 1.12
CA GLU A 12 -19.63 7.49 2.41
C GLU A 12 -18.97 8.22 3.60
N TYR A 13 -17.72 8.67 3.43
CA TYR A 13 -16.88 9.19 4.52
C TYR A 13 -16.52 10.67 4.37
N GLY A 14 -17.01 11.33 3.32
CA GLY A 14 -16.66 12.71 2.96
C GLY A 14 -15.30 12.82 2.27
N VAL A 15 -15.10 13.92 1.55
CA VAL A 15 -13.88 14.16 0.74
C VAL A 15 -12.60 14.08 1.58
N ASP A 16 -12.59 14.71 2.76
CA ASP A 16 -11.43 14.65 3.67
C ASP A 16 -11.07 13.20 4.04
N GLY A 17 -12.09 12.42 4.40
CA GLY A 17 -11.93 11.01 4.77
C GLY A 17 -11.42 10.18 3.60
N ALA A 18 -12.00 10.37 2.41
CA ALA A 18 -11.62 9.64 1.21
C ALA A 18 -10.17 9.92 0.76
N ILE A 19 -9.71 11.17 0.84
CA ILE A 19 -8.31 11.53 0.57
C ILE A 19 -7.39 10.80 1.56
N PHE A 20 -7.73 10.81 2.85
CA PHE A 20 -6.92 10.14 3.87
C PHE A 20 -6.87 8.62 3.64
N LEU A 21 -8.02 7.98 3.42
CA LEU A 21 -8.11 6.54 3.14
C LEU A 21 -7.33 6.16 1.88
N HIS A 22 -7.41 6.96 0.82
CA HIS A 22 -6.66 6.72 -0.41
C HIS A 22 -5.14 6.75 -0.18
N ALA A 23 -4.66 7.74 0.57
CA ALA A 23 -3.25 7.82 0.92
C ALA A 23 -2.80 6.64 1.79
N MET A 24 -3.63 6.21 2.75
CA MET A 24 -3.33 5.03 3.56
C MET A 24 -3.29 3.75 2.73
N ALA A 25 -4.19 3.61 1.74
CA ALA A 25 -4.22 2.44 0.85
C ALA A 25 -2.91 2.26 0.08
N PHE A 26 -2.30 3.34 -0.40
CA PHE A 26 -0.97 3.29 -1.02
C PHE A 26 0.09 2.69 -0.08
N TRP A 27 0.14 3.15 1.18
CA TRP A 27 1.11 2.64 2.15
C TRP A 27 0.83 1.18 2.55
N VAL A 28 -0.44 0.80 2.68
CA VAL A 28 -0.84 -0.59 2.93
C VAL A 28 -0.42 -1.49 1.78
N ALA A 29 -0.72 -1.11 0.54
CA ALA A 29 -0.31 -1.87 -0.65
C ALA A 29 1.21 -2.03 -0.73
N LYS A 30 1.95 -0.95 -0.46
CA LYS A 30 3.41 -0.97 -0.41
C LYS A 30 3.93 -1.91 0.68
N ASN A 31 3.32 -1.91 1.86
CA ASN A 31 3.73 -2.78 2.96
C ASN A 31 3.39 -4.25 2.68
N GLN A 32 2.23 -4.53 2.09
CA GLN A 32 1.85 -5.87 1.62
C GLN A 32 2.85 -6.42 0.60
N ALA A 33 3.17 -5.63 -0.43
CA ALA A 33 4.13 -6.02 -1.46
C ALA A 33 5.55 -6.31 -0.91
N ASN A 34 5.90 -5.67 0.21
CA ASN A 34 7.19 -5.87 0.88
C ASN A 34 7.13 -6.89 2.04
N GLY A 35 5.98 -7.51 2.30
CA GLY A 35 5.79 -8.43 3.42
C GLY A 35 6.04 -7.80 4.80
N ARG A 36 5.75 -6.50 4.96
CA ARG A 36 6.01 -5.74 6.19
C ARG A 36 4.74 -5.41 6.97
N HIS A 37 4.92 -5.20 8.27
CA HIS A 37 3.90 -4.62 9.16
C HIS A 37 2.57 -5.37 9.16
N PHE A 38 2.63 -6.70 9.03
CA PHE A 38 1.47 -7.56 9.16
C PHE A 38 1.29 -7.95 10.63
N HIS A 39 0.20 -7.48 11.23
CA HIS A 39 -0.13 -7.71 12.63
C HIS A 39 -1.64 -8.00 12.72
N GLU A 40 -2.02 -8.98 13.53
CA GLU A 40 -3.42 -9.31 13.81
C GLU A 40 -4.27 -9.54 12.55
N GLY A 41 -3.70 -10.27 11.57
CA GLY A 41 -4.39 -10.64 10.34
C GLY A 41 -4.51 -9.52 9.31
N ARG A 42 -3.84 -8.37 9.52
CA ARG A 42 -3.92 -7.22 8.61
C ARG A 42 -2.59 -6.48 8.48
N THR A 43 -2.39 -5.81 7.36
CA THR A 43 -1.25 -4.92 7.14
C THR A 43 -1.54 -3.52 7.67
N TRP A 44 -0.56 -2.99 8.39
CA TRP A 44 -0.64 -1.67 9.02
C TRP A 44 0.38 -0.71 8.41
N THR A 45 0.14 0.58 8.60
CA THR A 45 1.10 1.65 8.33
C THR A 45 1.20 2.55 9.56
N TYR A 46 2.41 2.96 9.92
CA TYR A 46 2.65 3.80 11.08
C TYR A 46 2.95 5.23 10.63
N ASN A 47 2.29 6.21 11.24
CA ASN A 47 2.55 7.62 10.97
C ASN A 47 2.30 8.47 12.22
N THR A 48 3.25 9.34 12.55
CA THR A 48 3.03 10.34 13.59
C THR A 48 2.11 11.45 13.06
N LEU A 49 1.40 12.12 13.96
CA LEU A 49 0.59 13.29 13.59
C LEU A 49 1.43 14.41 12.96
N GLU A 50 2.69 14.55 13.39
CA GLU A 50 3.61 15.52 12.80
C GLU A 50 3.97 15.16 11.35
N ALA A 51 4.28 13.88 11.09
CA ALA A 51 4.53 13.40 9.73
C ALA A 51 3.30 13.59 8.83
N LEU A 52 2.11 13.25 9.33
CA LEU A 52 0.85 13.48 8.59
C LEU A 52 0.63 14.96 8.29
N THR A 53 0.92 15.87 9.22
CA THR A 53 0.78 17.31 8.97
C THR A 53 1.75 17.82 7.90
N LYS A 54 2.96 17.23 7.80
CA LYS A 54 3.91 17.54 6.72
C LYS A 54 3.45 16.98 5.37
N LEU A 55 2.86 15.78 5.35
CA LEU A 55 2.33 15.15 4.15
C LEU A 55 1.04 15.81 3.64
N PHE A 56 0.20 16.31 4.55
CA PHE A 56 -1.06 16.99 4.23
C PHE A 56 -1.00 18.45 4.72
N PRO A 57 -0.22 19.34 4.08
CA PRO A 57 0.06 20.69 4.58
C PRO A 57 -1.17 21.61 4.59
N PHE A 58 -2.29 21.17 4.02
CA PHE A 58 -3.58 21.87 4.03
C PHE A 58 -4.50 21.46 5.20
N TRP A 59 -4.12 20.44 5.98
CA TRP A 59 -4.80 20.09 7.23
C TRP A 59 -3.91 20.40 8.43
N SER A 60 -4.48 21.12 9.40
CA SER A 60 -3.90 21.21 10.74
C SER A 60 -3.92 19.86 11.45
N LYS A 61 -3.07 19.72 12.47
CA LYS A 61 -3.07 18.55 13.36
C LYS A 61 -4.46 18.21 13.90
N ARG A 62 -5.23 19.23 14.32
CA ARG A 62 -6.61 19.05 14.83
C ARG A 62 -7.58 18.57 13.76
N GLN A 63 -7.39 18.99 12.50
CA GLN A 63 -8.18 18.45 11.39
C GLN A 63 -7.85 16.98 11.14
N ILE A 64 -6.57 16.58 11.17
CA ILE A 64 -6.16 15.18 11.03
C ILE A 64 -6.75 14.31 12.15
N GLU A 65 -6.67 14.78 13.40
CA GLU A 65 -7.30 14.11 14.55
C GLU A 65 -8.81 13.93 14.37
N ARG A 66 -9.51 14.98 13.89
CA ARG A 66 -10.95 14.91 13.59
C ARG A 66 -11.26 13.92 12.46
N ILE A 67 -10.48 13.94 11.39
CA ILE A 67 -10.68 13.07 10.22
C ILE A 67 -10.49 11.61 10.63
N THR A 68 -9.35 11.30 11.24
CA THR A 68 -9.04 9.94 11.71
C THR A 68 -9.98 9.48 12.82
N GLY A 69 -10.44 10.36 13.71
CA GLY A 69 -11.49 10.09 14.69
C GLY A 69 -12.78 9.62 14.04
N ARG A 70 -13.32 10.41 13.10
CA ARG A 70 -14.57 10.07 12.38
C ARG A 70 -14.46 8.78 11.57
N LEU A 71 -13.35 8.58 10.85
CA LEU A 71 -13.13 7.35 10.10
C LEU A 71 -13.11 6.10 10.99
N ARG A 72 -12.60 6.22 12.23
CA ARG A 72 -12.64 5.14 13.22
C ARG A 72 -14.03 4.89 13.77
N GLU A 73 -14.75 5.96 14.11
CA GLU A 73 -16.15 5.88 14.56
C GLU A 73 -17.06 5.21 13.51
N GLN A 74 -16.78 5.47 12.22
CA GLN A 74 -17.50 4.88 11.08
C GLN A 74 -16.98 3.49 10.69
N GLY A 75 -15.94 2.97 11.35
CA GLY A 75 -15.38 1.65 11.07
C GLY A 75 -14.58 1.53 9.77
N ALA A 76 -14.25 2.64 9.10
CA ALA A 76 -13.44 2.67 7.87
C ALA A 76 -11.93 2.53 8.16
N LEU A 77 -11.51 2.96 9.35
CA LEU A 77 -10.11 3.00 9.77
C LEU A 77 -9.98 2.33 11.14
N LEU A 78 -8.93 1.54 11.31
CA LEU A 78 -8.52 1.00 12.60
C LEU A 78 -7.28 1.75 13.07
N SER A 79 -7.13 1.87 14.40
CA SER A 79 -5.92 2.39 15.02
C SER A 79 -5.39 1.45 16.07
N GLY A 80 -4.06 1.33 16.15
CA GLY A 80 -3.35 0.55 17.15
C GLY A 80 -2.06 1.23 17.57
N ASN A 81 -1.36 0.60 18.50
CA ASN A 81 0.01 0.94 18.85
C ASN A 81 0.82 -0.34 18.93
N PHE A 82 1.78 -0.48 18.03
CA PHE A 82 2.73 -1.61 17.98
C PHE A 82 4.17 -1.15 18.24
N SER A 83 4.36 0.04 18.83
CA SER A 83 5.67 0.50 19.28
C SER A 83 6.03 -0.15 20.61
N GLU A 84 7.28 -0.58 20.74
CA GLU A 84 7.82 -1.14 21.99
C GLU A 84 7.99 -0.06 23.06
N ASP A 85 8.22 1.19 22.64
CA ASP A 85 8.36 2.34 23.53
C ASP A 85 6.98 2.96 23.83
N LYS A 86 6.58 2.93 25.10
CA LYS A 86 5.31 3.50 25.56
C LYS A 86 5.24 5.03 25.47
N THR A 87 6.38 5.70 25.31
CA THR A 87 6.44 7.15 25.09
C THR A 87 6.28 7.53 23.62
N ASP A 88 6.41 6.56 22.71
CA ASP A 88 6.24 6.75 21.29
C ASP A 88 4.77 7.04 20.96
N ARG A 89 4.56 8.21 20.37
CA ARG A 89 3.24 8.70 19.94
C ARG A 89 2.90 8.28 18.51
N THR A 90 3.68 7.35 17.94
CA THR A 90 3.43 6.78 16.63
C THR A 90 2.13 5.99 16.66
N LEU A 91 1.15 6.48 15.92
CA LEU A 91 -0.11 5.78 15.70
C LEU A 91 0.03 4.86 14.49
N TRP A 92 -0.48 3.64 14.66
CA TRP A 92 -0.59 2.68 13.59
C TRP A 92 -2.00 2.70 13.05
N TYR A 93 -2.12 2.67 11.73
CA TYR A 93 -3.38 2.70 11.00
C TYR A 93 -3.51 1.47 10.12
N ALA A 94 -4.71 0.92 10.09
CA ALA A 94 -5.08 -0.14 9.16
C ALA A 94 -6.45 0.17 8.55
N LEU A 95 -6.64 -0.25 7.31
CA LEU A 95 -7.91 -0.05 6.59
C LEU A 95 -8.90 -1.16 6.93
N SER A 96 -10.19 -0.83 7.00
CA SER A 96 -11.24 -1.84 7.14
C SER A 96 -11.30 -2.74 5.91
N ASP A 97 -11.91 -3.92 6.07
CA ASP A 97 -12.05 -4.87 4.97
C ASP A 97 -12.83 -4.27 3.80
N ALA A 98 -13.89 -3.51 4.07
CA ALA A 98 -14.68 -2.81 3.05
C ALA A 98 -13.82 -1.81 2.25
N VAL A 99 -13.00 -1.01 2.93
CA VAL A 99 -12.11 -0.06 2.24
C VAL A 99 -11.02 -0.81 1.44
N LEU A 100 -10.49 -1.91 1.99
CA LEU A 100 -9.51 -2.75 1.27
C LEU A 100 -10.11 -3.37 0.00
N GLU A 101 -11.36 -3.80 0.05
CA GLU A 101 -12.10 -4.32 -1.11
C GLU A 101 -12.23 -3.28 -2.21
N THR A 102 -12.58 -2.03 -1.87
CA THR A 102 -12.63 -0.91 -2.84
C THR A 102 -11.32 -0.73 -3.62
N TYR A 103 -10.18 -1.05 -3.01
CA TYR A 103 -8.87 -0.94 -3.64
C TYR A 103 -8.31 -2.27 -4.18
N GLY A 104 -9.03 -3.38 -4.04
CA GLY A 104 -8.52 -4.71 -4.41
C GLY A 104 -7.32 -5.16 -3.57
N LEU A 105 -7.16 -4.63 -2.35
CA LEU A 105 -6.04 -4.90 -1.44
C LEU A 105 -6.38 -5.91 -0.35
N ARG A 106 -7.60 -6.47 -0.37
CA ARG A 106 -7.98 -7.51 0.57
C ARG A 106 -7.20 -8.78 0.22
N ALA A 107 -6.48 -9.33 1.19
CA ALA A 107 -5.89 -10.65 1.02
C ALA A 107 -7.02 -11.67 0.77
N PRO A 108 -6.88 -12.58 -0.21
CA PRO A 108 -7.86 -13.64 -0.37
C PRO A 108 -7.98 -14.41 0.95
N PRO A 109 -9.21 -14.83 1.35
CA PRO A 109 -9.36 -15.64 2.53
C PRO A 109 -8.42 -16.84 2.41
N ILE A 110 -7.64 -17.08 3.47
CA ILE A 110 -6.84 -18.30 3.57
C ILE A 110 -7.86 -19.42 3.52
N SER A 111 -7.92 -20.14 2.39
CA SER A 111 -8.82 -21.26 2.24
C SER A 111 -8.56 -22.20 3.43
N PRO A 112 -9.56 -22.55 4.26
CA PRO A 112 -9.35 -23.33 5.48
C PRO A 112 -8.72 -24.71 5.20
N ASN A 113 -8.66 -25.12 3.93
CA ASN A 113 -8.16 -26.42 3.50
C ASN A 113 -6.71 -26.40 2.97
N GLY A 114 -5.99 -25.26 2.97
CA GLY A 114 -4.60 -25.25 2.50
C GLY A 114 -4.42 -25.65 1.03
N GLU A 115 -5.48 -25.55 0.22
CA GLU A 115 -5.40 -25.79 -1.22
C GLU A 115 -4.69 -24.61 -1.88
N MET A 116 -3.42 -24.82 -2.23
CA MET A 116 -2.75 -24.00 -3.22
C MET A 116 -3.42 -24.29 -4.57
N HIS A 117 -4.28 -23.38 -5.04
CA HIS A 117 -4.60 -23.34 -6.46
C HIS A 117 -3.32 -22.98 -7.20
N PHE A 118 -2.59 -23.99 -7.66
CA PHE A 118 -1.64 -23.83 -8.74
C PHE A 118 -2.47 -23.30 -9.92
N THR A 119 -2.19 -22.07 -10.36
CA THR A 119 -2.60 -21.67 -11.70
C THR A 119 -2.07 -22.72 -12.66
N GLU A 120 -2.92 -23.18 -13.59
CA GLU A 120 -2.46 -24.12 -14.61
C GLU A 120 -1.20 -23.56 -15.27
N PRO A 121 -0.19 -24.40 -15.56
CA PRO A 121 0.94 -23.97 -16.35
C PRO A 121 0.41 -23.29 -17.61
N GLY A 122 0.69 -21.99 -17.76
CA GLY A 122 0.38 -21.26 -18.98
C GLY A 122 0.92 -22.06 -20.16
N GLN A 123 0.13 -22.16 -21.22
CA GLN A 123 0.48 -22.97 -22.39
C GLN A 123 1.92 -22.69 -22.83
N PRO A 124 2.69 -23.71 -23.24
CA PRO A 124 4.06 -23.51 -23.69
C PRO A 124 4.07 -22.48 -24.83
N PHE A 125 4.83 -21.39 -24.65
CA PHE A 125 5.10 -20.46 -25.72
C PHE A 125 5.69 -21.24 -26.92
N PRO A 126 5.13 -21.11 -28.13
CA PRO A 126 5.67 -21.80 -29.29
C PRO A 126 7.04 -21.19 -29.64
N HIS A 127 8.05 -22.06 -29.58
CA HIS A 127 9.40 -21.94 -30.13
C HIS A 127 10.32 -20.83 -29.59
N SER A 128 11.43 -21.32 -29.02
CA SER A 128 12.66 -20.61 -28.72
C SER A 128 13.14 -19.75 -29.89
N VAL A 129 13.15 -18.43 -29.71
CA VAL A 129 14.09 -17.57 -30.43
C VAL A 129 15.46 -17.79 -29.79
N LYS A 130 16.43 -18.25 -30.58
CA LYS A 130 17.82 -18.43 -30.14
C LYS A 130 18.33 -17.10 -29.59
N CYS A 131 18.80 -17.12 -28.35
CA CYS A 131 19.49 -15.99 -27.74
C CYS A 131 20.87 -15.87 -28.40
N ASN A 132 21.04 -14.86 -29.25
CA ASN A 132 22.34 -14.53 -29.82
C ASN A 132 23.18 -13.93 -28.70
N LYS A 133 24.15 -14.70 -28.18
CA LYS A 133 25.22 -14.16 -27.35
C LYS A 133 26.17 -13.41 -28.27
N GLU A 134 25.88 -12.14 -28.54
CA GLU A 134 26.89 -11.26 -29.13
C GLU A 134 27.81 -10.79 -28.01
N THR A 135 29.02 -11.30 -28.07
CA THR A 135 30.15 -10.98 -27.21
C THR A 135 30.54 -9.52 -27.40
N VAL A 136 30.39 -8.70 -26.36
CA VAL A 136 31.04 -7.39 -26.30
C VAL A 136 32.52 -7.64 -26.01
N THR A 137 33.36 -7.53 -27.04
CA THR A 137 34.81 -7.42 -26.89
C THR A 137 35.24 -6.00 -27.23
N ASP A 138 35.72 -5.29 -26.20
CA ASP A 138 36.53 -4.09 -26.33
C ASP A 138 37.83 -4.40 -27.11
N GLN A 139 38.04 -3.69 -28.22
CA GLN A 139 39.35 -3.55 -28.87
C GLN A 139 39.51 -2.12 -29.43
N LEU A 140 40.31 -1.38 -28.68
CA LEU A 140 41.18 -0.24 -28.97
C LEU A 140 41.55 0.06 -30.46
N TYR A 141 41.45 1.36 -30.80
CA TYR A 141 42.34 2.20 -31.63
C TYR A 141 42.56 1.94 -33.15
N SER A 142 42.03 2.88 -33.98
CA SER A 142 42.48 3.60 -35.21
C SER A 142 43.63 3.07 -36.12
N PRO A 143 43.82 3.54 -37.40
CA PRO A 143 43.15 4.60 -38.19
C PRO A 143 42.77 4.22 -39.66
N LEU A 144 42.11 5.13 -40.39
CA LEU A 144 41.82 5.05 -41.84
C LEU A 144 42.91 5.77 -42.68
N PRO A 145 43.07 5.43 -43.97
CA PRO A 145 44.16 5.87 -44.84
C PRO A 145 44.12 7.36 -45.25
#